data_AF-A0A8H4UWN2-F1
#
_entry.id   AF-A0A8H4UWN2-F1
#
_cell.length_a   1.000
_cell.length_b   1.000
_cell.length_c   1.000
_cell.angle_alpha   90.00
_cell.angle_beta   90.00
_cell.angle_gamma   90.00
#
_symmetry.space_group_name_H-M   'P 1'
#
loop_
_entity.id
_entity.type
_entity.pdbx_description
1 polymer ?
#
loop_
_entity_poly.entity_id
_entity_poly.type
_entity_poly.pdbx_seq_one_letter_code
_entity_poly.pdbx_strand_id
1 'polypeptide(L)'
;MDMSSMDMGGMSTGAGIPTFFQFQQYYWAVVGTVIAIATVANVFNRFLAKQRLFDKSNTPAQPKSILFKTYATITATTREVANAALQPINLGGYTLHLAPIGPVSLMLAHLLTILTMMFYGFDTVNWVNWENIGYRCGFMTICQLPLVILLAGKQNIIGLFTGSSHEQLNWYHRWVSRTLWLSATIHMAFWFRDYGKFHYILTMIKTDYYTKHGFAAWII
;
A
#
# COMPACT_ATOMS: atom_id res chain seq x y z
N MET A 1 -17.26 30.45 18.94
CA MET A 1 -15.88 30.46 18.42
C MET A 1 -15.82 29.41 17.34
N ASP A 2 -15.65 29.87 16.11
CA ASP A 2 -15.62 29.03 14.91
C ASP A 2 -14.29 28.25 14.88
N MET A 3 -14.36 26.92 14.92
CA MET A 3 -13.18 26.03 14.90
C MET A 3 -12.75 25.66 13.47
N SER A 4 -13.35 26.26 12.44
CA SER A 4 -13.11 25.90 11.03
C SER A 4 -11.76 26.39 10.46
N SER A 5 -10.99 27.18 11.21
CA SER A 5 -9.75 27.82 10.71
C SER A 5 -8.46 27.32 11.39
N MET A 6 -8.46 26.18 12.07
CA MET A 6 -7.19 25.57 12.48
C MET A 6 -6.51 24.98 11.23
N ASP A 7 -5.50 25.69 10.73
CA ASP A 7 -4.58 25.22 9.71
C ASP A 7 -3.84 23.98 10.25
N MET A 8 -4.40 22.80 10.00
CA MET A 8 -3.81 21.51 10.37
C MET A 8 -2.51 21.24 9.60
N GLY A 9 -2.18 22.06 8.59
CA GLY A 9 -0.97 21.95 7.76
C GLY A 9 0.35 22.15 8.51
N GLY A 10 0.30 22.77 9.70
CA GLY A 10 1.46 23.22 10.46
C GLY A 10 1.97 22.29 11.56
N MET A 11 1.49 21.05 11.70
CA MET A 11 2.02 20.13 12.72
C MET A 11 3.41 19.59 12.30
N SER A 12 4.43 20.44 12.49
CA SER A 12 5.84 20.09 12.36
C SER A 12 6.23 19.11 13.46
N THR A 13 6.86 17.99 13.09
CA THR A 13 7.27 16.94 14.02
C THR A 13 8.67 17.16 14.61
N GLY A 14 9.15 18.41 14.63
CA GLY A 14 10.50 18.78 15.04
C GLY A 14 11.36 19.23 13.86
N ALA A 15 12.49 19.87 14.16
CA ALA A 15 13.39 20.44 13.16
C ALA A 15 13.93 19.34 12.22
N GLY A 16 13.61 19.44 10.92
CA GLY A 16 14.12 18.55 9.87
C GLY A 16 13.26 17.33 9.53
N ILE A 17 12.14 17.08 10.23
CA ILE A 17 11.25 15.97 9.92
C ILE A 17 10.09 16.47 9.03
N PRO A 18 9.77 15.79 7.90
CA PRO A 18 8.65 16.18 7.05
C PRO A 18 7.32 16.23 7.82
N THR A 19 6.43 17.11 7.37
CA THR A 19 5.08 17.24 7.92
C THR A 19 4.23 16.01 7.62
N PHE A 20 3.12 15.83 8.35
CA PHE A 20 2.20 14.72 8.13
C PHE A 20 1.68 14.66 6.69
N PHE A 21 1.32 15.80 6.09
CA PHE A 21 0.85 15.88 4.70
C PHE A 21 1.95 15.55 3.68
N GLN A 22 3.20 15.92 3.95
CA GLN A 22 4.31 15.54 3.06
C GLN A 22 4.51 14.03 3.02
N PHE A 23 4.38 13.33 4.15
CA PHE A 23 4.41 11.86 4.14
C PHE A 23 3.28 11.25 3.32
N GLN A 24 2.08 11.83 3.36
CA GLN A 24 0.98 11.40 2.51
C GLN A 24 1.29 11.62 1.01
N GLN A 25 1.90 12.75 0.65
CA GLN A 25 2.34 13.01 -0.72
C GLN A 25 3.41 12.00 -1.16
N TYR A 26 4.38 11.69 -0.31
CA TYR A 26 5.41 10.68 -0.59
C TYR A 26 4.79 9.29 -0.80
N TYR A 27 3.81 8.92 0.02
CA TYR A 27 3.08 7.68 -0.16
C TYR A 27 2.40 7.61 -1.53
N TRP A 28 1.68 8.65 -1.92
CA TRP A 28 1.02 8.71 -3.23
C TRP A 28 2.01 8.78 -4.40
N ALA A 29 3.19 9.37 -4.20
CA ALA A 29 4.26 9.33 -5.19
C ALA A 29 4.78 7.89 -5.40
N VAL A 30 4.94 7.11 -4.33
CA VAL A 30 5.33 5.69 -4.41
C VAL A 30 4.26 4.88 -5.12
N VAL A 31 3.00 4.97 -4.67
CA VAL A 31 1.86 4.26 -5.28
C VAL A 31 1.69 4.66 -6.75
N GLY A 32 1.73 5.95 -7.05
CA GLY A 32 1.63 6.49 -8.41
C GLY A 32 2.75 5.99 -9.31
N THR A 33 3.98 5.87 -8.80
CA THR A 33 5.12 5.32 -9.54
C THR A 33 4.89 3.85 -9.91
N VAL A 34 4.41 3.03 -8.98
CA VAL A 34 4.09 1.61 -9.25
C VAL A 34 3.01 1.50 -10.33
N ILE A 35 1.94 2.30 -10.24
CA ILE A 35 0.87 2.33 -11.24
C ILE A 35 1.41 2.81 -12.59
N ALA A 36 2.26 3.84 -12.62
CA ALA A 36 2.85 4.38 -13.85
C ALA A 36 3.72 3.34 -14.56
N ILE A 37 4.60 2.63 -13.82
CA ILE A 37 5.43 1.55 -14.36
C ILE A 37 4.56 0.44 -14.96
N ALA A 38 3.53 -0.02 -14.24
CA ALA A 38 2.60 -1.03 -14.73
C ALA A 38 1.82 -0.55 -15.97
N THR A 39 1.49 0.74 -16.04
CA THR A 39 0.81 1.36 -17.18
C THR A 39 1.70 1.36 -18.42
N VAL A 40 2.97 1.77 -18.28
CA VAL A 40 3.95 1.74 -19.38
C VAL A 40 4.14 0.31 -19.90
N ALA A 41 4.25 -0.68 -19.00
CA ALA A 41 4.34 -2.08 -19.39
C ALA A 41 3.08 -2.56 -20.15
N ASN A 42 1.88 -2.21 -19.68
CA ASN A 42 0.64 -2.54 -20.39
C ASN A 42 0.58 -1.90 -21.79
N VAL A 43 1.01 -0.64 -21.92
CA VAL A 43 1.08 0.06 -23.21
C VAL A 43 2.02 -0.67 -24.18
N PHE A 44 3.24 -1.02 -23.75
CA PHE A 44 4.16 -1.79 -24.59
C PHE A 44 3.63 -3.18 -24.94
N ASN A 45 2.96 -3.86 -24.00
CA ASN A 45 2.33 -5.15 -24.27
C ASN A 45 1.22 -5.04 -25.33
N ARG A 46 0.42 -3.96 -25.29
CA ARG A 46 -0.62 -3.70 -26.31
C ARG A 46 -0.01 -3.37 -27.68
N PHE A 47 1.06 -2.59 -27.73
CA PHE A 47 1.77 -2.31 -28.97
C PHE A 47 2.34 -3.59 -29.58
N LEU A 48 3.01 -4.42 -28.78
CA LEU A 48 3.52 -5.71 -29.22
C LEU A 48 2.41 -6.65 -29.69
N ALA A 49 1.29 -6.71 -28.97
CA ALA A 49 0.15 -7.54 -29.38
C ALA A 49 -0.41 -7.09 -30.73
N LYS A 50 -0.59 -5.78 -30.95
CA LYS A 50 -1.01 -5.24 -32.25
C LYS A 50 0.02 -5.54 -33.34
N GLN A 51 1.30 -5.34 -33.07
CA GLN A 51 2.36 -5.65 -34.04
C GLN A 51 2.30 -7.12 -34.48
N ARG A 52 2.12 -8.05 -33.53
CA ARG A 52 2.00 -9.49 -33.82
C ARG A 52 0.76 -9.83 -34.64
N LEU A 53 -0.37 -9.16 -34.38
CA LEU A 53 -1.62 -9.38 -35.13
C LEU A 53 -1.55 -8.87 -36.58
N PHE A 54 -0.78 -7.81 -36.83
CA PHE A 54 -0.63 -7.24 -38.18
C PHE A 54 0.57 -7.80 -38.96
N ASP A 55 1.44 -8.60 -38.34
CA ASP A 55 2.61 -9.18 -39.00
C ASP A 55 2.21 -10.35 -39.91
N LYS A 56 2.46 -10.21 -41.22
CA LYS A 56 2.18 -11.24 -42.24
C LYS A 56 3.39 -12.13 -42.55
N SER A 57 4.52 -11.94 -41.86
CA SER A 57 5.70 -12.78 -42.06
C SER A 57 5.50 -14.19 -41.50
N ASN A 58 6.43 -15.09 -41.80
CA ASN A 58 6.41 -16.48 -41.32
C ASN A 58 6.68 -16.61 -39.81
N THR A 59 7.09 -15.54 -39.12
CA THR A 59 7.40 -15.54 -37.67
C THR A 59 6.66 -14.42 -36.91
N PRO A 60 5.33 -14.33 -37.01
CA PRO A 60 4.56 -13.19 -36.50
C PRO A 60 4.59 -13.10 -34.96
N ALA A 61 4.92 -14.19 -34.26
CA ALA A 61 5.06 -14.21 -32.81
C ALA A 61 6.35 -13.54 -32.30
N GLN A 62 7.39 -13.40 -33.15
CA GLN A 62 8.71 -12.94 -32.73
C GLN A 62 8.88 -11.43 -32.92
N PRO A 63 9.27 -10.67 -31.87
CA PRO A 63 9.57 -9.26 -32.03
C PRO A 63 10.84 -9.09 -32.90
N LYS A 64 10.77 -8.19 -33.89
CA LYS A 64 11.88 -7.97 -34.85
C LYS A 64 12.91 -6.95 -34.35
N SER A 65 12.47 -5.91 -33.66
CA SER A 65 13.35 -4.86 -33.10
C SER A 65 14.08 -5.32 -31.85
N ILE A 66 15.34 -4.89 -31.68
CA ILE A 66 16.18 -5.18 -30.50
C ILE A 66 15.52 -4.65 -29.21
N LEU A 67 14.91 -3.46 -29.25
CA LEU A 67 14.19 -2.89 -28.11
C LEU A 67 13.02 -3.79 -27.69
N PHE A 68 12.25 -4.29 -28.65
CA PHE A 68 11.10 -5.15 -28.38
C PHE A 68 11.49 -6.57 -28.01
N LYS A 69 12.64 -7.08 -28.50
CA LYS A 69 13.22 -8.35 -28.06
C LYS A 69 13.66 -8.26 -26.60
N THR A 70 14.43 -7.24 -26.24
CA THR A 70 14.89 -7.03 -24.85
C THR A 70 13.73 -6.82 -23.89
N TYR A 71 12.75 -5.98 -24.25
CA TYR A 71 11.54 -5.80 -23.45
C TYR A 71 10.73 -7.11 -23.29
N ALA A 72 10.57 -7.90 -24.37
CA ALA A 72 9.89 -9.19 -24.29
C ALA A 72 10.64 -10.18 -23.40
N THR A 73 11.97 -10.21 -23.44
CA THR A 73 12.79 -11.05 -22.55
C THR A 73 12.62 -10.61 -21.10
N ILE A 74 12.75 -9.32 -20.81
CA ILE A 74 12.58 -8.78 -19.45
C ILE A 74 11.20 -9.14 -18.91
N THR A 75 10.13 -8.84 -19.65
CA THR A 75 8.76 -9.14 -19.20
C THR A 75 8.49 -10.63 -19.06
N ALA A 76 9.07 -11.48 -19.91
CA ALA A 76 8.98 -12.93 -19.75
C ALA A 76 9.68 -13.39 -18.46
N THR A 77 10.94 -13.00 -18.25
CA THR A 77 11.69 -13.35 -17.04
C THR A 77 11.01 -12.82 -15.77
N THR A 78 10.57 -11.56 -15.77
CA THR A 78 9.84 -10.97 -14.64
C THR A 78 8.55 -11.74 -14.36
N ARG A 79 7.81 -12.14 -15.40
CA ARG A 79 6.58 -12.93 -15.24
C ARG A 79 6.86 -14.32 -14.66
N GLU A 80 7.91 -15.00 -15.14
CA GLU A 80 8.31 -16.30 -14.59
C GLU A 80 8.69 -16.18 -13.11
N VAL A 81 9.48 -15.18 -12.72
CA VAL A 81 9.84 -14.93 -11.32
C VAL A 81 8.62 -14.52 -10.48
N ALA A 82 7.76 -13.66 -11.00
CA ALA A 82 6.58 -13.17 -10.28
C ALA A 82 5.52 -14.27 -10.07
N ASN A 83 5.36 -15.16 -11.05
CA ASN A 83 4.44 -16.29 -10.99
C ASN A 83 5.07 -17.56 -10.46
N ALA A 84 6.36 -17.55 -10.07
CA ALA A 84 6.98 -18.66 -9.38
C ALA A 84 6.20 -18.91 -8.09
N ALA A 85 5.34 -19.91 -8.12
CA ALA A 85 4.66 -20.42 -6.95
C ALA A 85 5.68 -21.28 -6.20
N LEU A 86 6.00 -20.88 -4.97
CA LEU A 86 6.82 -21.71 -4.10
C LEU A 86 6.10 -23.06 -3.92
N GLN A 87 6.89 -24.15 -3.95
CA GLN A 87 6.33 -25.49 -3.81
C GLN A 87 5.50 -25.58 -2.51
N PRO A 88 4.32 -26.24 -2.54
CA PRO A 88 3.50 -26.42 -1.35
C PRO A 88 4.31 -27.06 -0.22
N ILE A 89 4.26 -26.46 0.96
CA ILE A 89 4.97 -26.99 2.13
C ILE A 89 4.03 -27.95 2.84
N ASN A 90 4.43 -29.22 2.93
CA ASN A 90 3.71 -30.23 3.70
C ASN A 90 4.20 -30.19 5.15
N LEU A 91 3.36 -29.69 6.06
CA LEU A 91 3.61 -29.65 7.50
C LEU A 91 2.70 -30.68 8.18
N GLY A 92 3.23 -31.89 8.37
CA GLY A 92 2.46 -33.01 8.88
C GLY A 92 1.30 -33.37 7.94
N GLY A 93 0.06 -33.28 8.43
CA GLY A 93 -1.16 -33.56 7.67
C GLY A 93 -1.74 -32.38 6.88
N TYR A 94 -1.13 -31.19 6.92
CA TYR A 94 -1.62 -30.01 6.22
C TYR A 94 -0.70 -29.61 5.07
N THR A 95 -1.28 -29.31 3.92
CA THR A 95 -0.59 -28.83 2.72
C THR A 95 -0.78 -27.32 2.58
N LEU A 96 0.27 -26.54 2.82
CA LEU A 96 0.22 -25.08 2.70
C LEU A 96 0.54 -24.65 1.27
N HIS A 97 -0.44 -24.05 0.60
CA HIS A 97 -0.25 -23.44 -0.71
C HIS A 97 0.25 -22.00 -0.56
N LEU A 98 1.41 -21.71 -1.15
CA LEU A 98 2.03 -20.41 -1.07
C LEU A 98 1.57 -19.52 -2.23
N ALA A 99 1.37 -18.23 -1.93
CA ALA A 99 1.03 -17.25 -2.94
C ALA A 99 2.23 -16.97 -3.87
N PRO A 100 1.99 -16.54 -5.13
CA PRO A 100 3.06 -16.17 -6.04
C PRO A 100 3.92 -15.03 -5.49
N ILE A 101 5.21 -15.05 -5.81
CA ILE A 101 6.19 -14.08 -5.27
C ILE A 101 5.87 -12.64 -5.68
N GLY A 102 5.35 -12.42 -6.89
CA GLY A 102 5.03 -11.09 -7.42
C GLY A 102 4.05 -10.30 -6.54
N PRO A 103 2.81 -10.76 -6.36
CA PRO A 103 1.84 -10.08 -5.50
C PRO A 103 2.31 -9.93 -4.05
N VAL A 104 2.99 -10.95 -3.50
CA VAL A 104 3.53 -10.91 -2.12
C VAL A 104 4.60 -9.84 -1.96
N SER A 105 5.57 -9.78 -2.89
CA SER A 105 6.64 -8.78 -2.85
C SER A 105 6.12 -7.35 -2.97
N LEU A 106 5.11 -7.10 -3.81
CA LEU A 106 4.46 -5.79 -3.91
C LEU A 106 3.75 -5.40 -2.61
N MET A 107 3.05 -6.33 -1.97
CA MET A 107 2.39 -6.05 -0.68
C MET A 107 3.39 -5.88 0.46
N LEU A 108 4.49 -6.63 0.44
CA LEU A 108 5.57 -6.44 1.40
C LEU A 108 6.22 -5.06 1.22
N ALA A 109 6.49 -4.64 -0.02
CA ALA A 109 7.02 -3.30 -0.30
C ALA A 109 6.05 -2.19 0.14
N HIS A 110 4.74 -2.35 -0.09
CA HIS A 110 3.72 -1.43 0.41
C HIS A 110 3.71 -1.36 1.94
N LEU A 111 3.73 -2.52 2.62
CA LEU A 111 3.77 -2.58 4.08
C LEU A 111 5.03 -1.89 4.64
N LEU A 112 6.20 -2.19 4.08
CA LEU A 112 7.45 -1.57 4.48
C LEU A 112 7.42 -0.05 4.26
N THR A 113 6.90 0.42 3.13
CA THR A 113 6.73 1.85 2.84
C THR A 113 5.90 2.53 3.92
N ILE A 114 4.74 1.95 4.27
CA ILE A 114 3.86 2.48 5.32
C ILE A 114 4.56 2.50 6.68
N LEU A 115 5.20 1.39 7.09
CA LEU A 115 5.89 1.31 8.38
C LEU A 115 7.06 2.29 8.47
N THR A 116 7.86 2.40 7.41
CA THR A 116 8.95 3.37 7.33
C THR A 116 8.41 4.79 7.48
N MET A 117 7.37 5.16 6.74
CA MET A 117 6.79 6.51 6.83
C MET A 117 6.19 6.79 8.22
N MET A 118 5.60 5.80 8.89
CA MET A 118 5.08 5.96 10.25
C MET A 118 6.16 6.25 11.30
N PHE A 119 7.31 5.57 11.21
CA PHE A 119 8.32 5.62 12.26
C PHE A 119 9.55 6.49 11.92
N TYR A 120 9.64 6.99 10.68
CA TYR A 120 10.81 7.76 10.24
C TYR A 120 11.11 8.96 11.15
N GLY A 121 12.33 9.03 11.67
CA GLY A 121 12.79 10.15 12.50
C GLY A 121 12.23 10.16 13.93
N PHE A 122 11.53 9.11 14.37
CA PHE A 122 11.07 8.99 15.76
C PHE A 122 11.79 7.89 16.52
N ASP A 123 12.13 8.18 17.77
CA ASP A 123 12.48 7.15 18.76
C ASP A 123 11.19 6.57 19.36
N THR A 124 10.92 5.30 19.07
CA THR A 124 9.71 4.58 19.53
C THR A 124 9.76 4.22 21.01
N VAL A 125 10.93 4.31 21.66
CA VAL A 125 11.08 4.04 23.10
C VAL A 125 10.79 5.31 23.91
N ASN A 126 11.15 6.48 23.38
CA ASN A 126 10.92 7.75 24.04
C ASN A 126 9.42 8.13 24.03
N TRP A 127 8.86 8.29 25.23
CA TRP A 127 7.45 8.59 25.44
C TRP A 127 7.01 9.94 24.90
N VAL A 128 7.91 10.92 24.83
CA VAL A 128 7.61 12.25 24.26
C VAL A 128 7.24 12.15 22.78
N ASN A 129 7.66 11.09 22.10
CA ASN A 129 7.37 10.87 20.69
C ASN A 129 6.07 10.08 20.46
N TRP A 130 5.49 9.44 21.47
CA TRP A 130 4.39 8.49 21.26
C TRP A 130 3.14 9.14 20.69
N GLU A 131 2.79 10.33 21.18
CA GLU A 131 1.67 11.11 20.63
C GLU A 131 1.92 11.49 19.16
N ASN A 132 3.12 11.99 18.84
CA ASN A 132 3.51 12.35 17.47
C ASN A 132 3.48 11.14 16.51
N ILE A 133 3.92 9.97 16.98
CA ILE A 133 3.83 8.72 16.24
C ILE A 133 2.35 8.33 16.07
N GLY A 134 1.54 8.45 17.12
CA GLY A 134 0.10 8.22 17.09
C GLY A 134 -0.57 9.04 15.99
N TYR A 135 -0.35 10.36 15.98
CA TYR A 135 -0.85 11.22 14.90
C TYR A 135 -0.36 10.77 13.52
N ARG A 136 0.94 10.54 13.34
CA ARG A 136 1.47 10.14 12.03
C ARG A 136 0.87 8.83 11.53
N CYS A 137 0.74 7.82 12.39
CA CYS A 137 0.06 6.57 12.06
C CYS A 137 -1.39 6.79 11.63
N GLY A 138 -2.11 7.72 12.27
CA GLY A 138 -3.48 8.10 11.88
C GLY A 138 -3.53 8.70 10.46
N PHE A 139 -2.68 9.69 10.18
CA PHE A 139 -2.61 10.31 8.85
C PHE A 139 -2.23 9.30 7.76
N MET A 140 -1.29 8.40 8.04
CA MET A 140 -0.88 7.34 7.10
C MET A 140 -1.96 6.26 6.93
N THR A 141 -2.75 5.98 7.95
CA THR A 141 -3.91 5.07 7.86
C THR A 141 -4.97 5.64 6.92
N ILE A 142 -5.35 6.90 7.12
CA ILE A 142 -6.36 7.59 6.29
C ILE A 142 -5.88 7.73 4.84
N CYS A 143 -4.59 7.97 4.64
CA CYS A 143 -3.98 8.12 3.31
C CYS A 143 -4.18 6.88 2.41
N GLN A 144 -4.33 5.69 2.99
CA GLN A 144 -4.54 4.43 2.26
C GLN A 144 -5.99 4.26 1.78
N LEU A 145 -6.98 4.95 2.37
CA LEU A 145 -8.40 4.77 2.06
C LEU A 145 -8.73 4.97 0.58
N PRO A 146 -8.26 6.03 -0.11
CA PRO A 146 -8.59 6.20 -1.52
C PRO A 146 -8.04 5.05 -2.38
N LEU A 147 -6.86 4.51 -2.06
CA LEU A 147 -6.31 3.36 -2.78
C LEU A 147 -7.17 2.11 -2.57
N VAL A 148 -7.59 1.85 -1.31
CA VAL A 148 -8.49 0.74 -0.98
C VAL A 148 -9.78 0.82 -1.80
N ILE A 149 -10.40 2.01 -1.86
CA ILE A 149 -11.64 2.24 -2.61
C ILE A 149 -11.42 2.04 -4.11
N LEU A 150 -10.35 2.62 -4.67
CA LEU A 150 -10.03 2.49 -6.09
C LEU A 150 -9.82 1.04 -6.51
N LEU A 151 -9.24 0.20 -5.66
CA LEU A 151 -9.01 -1.22 -5.96
C LEU A 151 -10.26 -2.11 -5.89
N ALA A 152 -11.34 -1.66 -5.23
CA ALA A 152 -12.53 -2.47 -4.98
C ALA A 152 -13.48 -2.60 -6.19
N GLY A 153 -13.45 -1.64 -7.11
CA GLY A 153 -14.44 -1.56 -8.21
C GLY A 153 -14.26 -2.63 -9.28
N LYS A 154 -15.38 -3.21 -9.77
CA LYS A 154 -15.40 -4.10 -10.95
C LYS A 154 -14.93 -3.40 -12.23
N GLN A 155 -15.33 -2.15 -12.40
CA GLN A 155 -14.81 -1.25 -13.42
C GLN A 155 -13.73 -0.39 -12.77
N ASN A 156 -12.48 -0.79 -12.94
CA ASN A 156 -11.36 -0.22 -12.20
C ASN A 156 -10.48 0.64 -13.11
N ILE A 157 -10.33 1.93 -12.78
CA ILE A 157 -9.46 2.85 -13.53
C ILE A 157 -7.99 2.37 -13.48
N ILE A 158 -7.54 1.87 -12.33
CA ILE A 158 -6.19 1.29 -12.21
C ILE A 158 -6.09 0.07 -13.13
N GLY A 159 -7.08 -0.81 -13.14
CA GLY A 159 -7.11 -1.97 -14.04
C GLY A 159 -7.10 -1.60 -15.52
N LEU A 160 -7.78 -0.52 -15.90
CA LEU A 160 -7.74 -0.01 -17.27
C LEU A 160 -6.31 0.37 -17.69
N PHE A 161 -5.59 1.07 -16.81
CA PHE A 161 -4.22 1.53 -17.05
C PHE A 161 -3.19 0.42 -16.96
N THR A 162 -3.24 -0.43 -15.93
CA THR A 162 -2.28 -1.52 -15.71
C THR A 162 -2.56 -2.77 -16.55
N GLY A 163 -3.74 -2.87 -17.15
CA GLY A 163 -4.17 -4.08 -17.87
C GLY A 163 -4.46 -5.26 -16.94
N SER A 164 -4.64 -5.02 -15.64
CA SER A 164 -4.90 -6.06 -14.64
C SER A 164 -6.38 -6.43 -14.58
N SER A 165 -6.67 -7.69 -14.29
CA SER A 165 -8.05 -8.16 -14.09
C SER A 165 -8.61 -7.70 -12.74
N HIS A 166 -9.94 -7.61 -12.65
CA HIS A 166 -10.62 -7.32 -11.38
C HIS A 166 -10.26 -8.32 -10.28
N GLU A 167 -10.07 -9.61 -10.60
CA GLU A 167 -9.69 -10.62 -9.62
C GLU A 167 -8.33 -10.33 -8.98
N GLN A 168 -7.33 -9.94 -9.79
CA GLN A 168 -6.01 -9.54 -9.29
C GLN A 168 -6.10 -8.27 -8.44
N LEU A 169 -6.86 -7.26 -8.88
CA LEU A 169 -7.02 -6.02 -8.14
C LEU A 169 -7.81 -6.23 -6.83
N ASN A 170 -8.79 -7.12 -6.82
CA ASN A 170 -9.50 -7.50 -5.61
C ASN A 170 -8.60 -8.24 -4.61
N TRP A 171 -7.62 -9.01 -5.09
CA TRP A 171 -6.57 -9.54 -4.21
C TRP A 171 -5.79 -8.40 -3.54
N TYR A 172 -5.36 -7.39 -4.30
CA TYR A 172 -4.67 -6.22 -3.74
C TYR A 172 -5.56 -5.41 -2.81
N HIS A 173 -6.84 -5.16 -3.16
CA HIS A 173 -7.82 -4.52 -2.28
C HIS A 173 -7.85 -5.19 -0.90
N ARG A 174 -7.99 -6.52 -0.84
CA ARG A 174 -8.01 -7.27 0.43
C ARG A 174 -6.72 -7.10 1.24
N TRP A 175 -5.56 -7.11 0.60
CA TRP A 175 -4.29 -6.97 1.31
C TRP A 175 -3.99 -5.54 1.74
N VAL A 176 -4.29 -4.53 0.92
CA VAL A 176 -4.18 -3.12 1.30
C VAL A 176 -5.18 -2.80 2.42
N SER A 177 -6.38 -3.38 2.42
CA SER A 177 -7.31 -3.27 3.56
C SER A 177 -6.75 -3.87 4.85
N ARG A 178 -5.99 -4.97 4.77
CA ARG A 178 -5.30 -5.55 5.94
C ARG A 178 -4.16 -4.66 6.44
N THR A 179 -3.39 -4.03 5.54
CA THR A 179 -2.36 -3.08 5.95
C THR A 179 -2.97 -1.81 6.54
N LEU A 180 -4.12 -1.37 6.02
CA LEU A 180 -4.91 -0.28 6.59
C LEU A 180 -5.36 -0.61 8.02
N TRP A 181 -5.93 -1.80 8.22
CA TRP A 181 -6.32 -2.25 9.55
C TRP A 181 -5.12 -2.35 10.50
N LEU A 182 -4.00 -2.93 10.05
CA LEU A 182 -2.77 -2.98 10.84
C LEU A 182 -2.27 -1.58 11.21
N SER A 183 -2.31 -0.62 10.28
CA SER A 183 -1.93 0.76 10.55
C SER A 183 -2.84 1.46 11.55
N ALA A 184 -4.15 1.19 11.50
CA ALA A 184 -5.11 1.68 12.48
C ALA A 184 -4.83 1.07 13.87
N THR A 185 -4.48 -0.21 13.92
CA THR A 185 -4.08 -0.90 15.16
C THR A 185 -2.81 -0.28 15.75
N ILE A 186 -1.81 0.04 14.93
CA ILE A 186 -0.58 0.71 15.39
C ILE A 186 -0.90 2.13 15.90
N HIS A 187 -1.73 2.90 15.17
CA HIS A 187 -2.21 4.21 15.61
C HIS A 187 -2.85 4.13 17.00
N MET A 188 -3.80 3.20 17.19
CA MET A 188 -4.44 2.97 18.48
C MET A 188 -3.44 2.52 19.55
N ALA A 189 -2.49 1.63 19.22
CA ALA A 189 -1.51 1.12 20.16
C ALA A 189 -0.60 2.22 20.72
N PHE A 190 -0.17 3.18 19.90
CA PHE A 190 0.64 4.31 20.39
C PHE A 190 -0.16 5.26 21.29
N TRP A 191 -1.43 5.53 20.97
CA TRP A 191 -2.32 6.28 21.86
C TRP A 191 -2.55 5.55 23.19
N PHE A 192 -2.84 4.25 23.16
CA PHE A 192 -3.05 3.47 24.38
C PHE A 192 -1.77 3.35 25.21
N ARG A 193 -0.60 3.32 24.56
CA ARG A 193 0.69 3.33 25.24
C ARG A 193 0.94 4.66 25.96
N ASP A 194 0.61 5.78 25.32
CA ASP A 194 0.67 7.11 25.94
C ASP A 194 -0.29 7.24 27.13
N TYR A 195 -1.56 6.92 26.92
CA TYR A 195 -2.58 6.93 27.97
C TYR A 195 -2.25 5.95 29.11
N GLY A 196 -1.64 4.82 28.77
CA GLY A 196 -1.23 3.77 29.71
C GLY A 196 -0.12 4.22 30.65
N LYS A 197 0.82 5.06 30.17
CA LYS A 197 1.90 5.63 30.98
C LYS A 197 1.38 6.41 32.18
N PHE A 198 0.23 7.06 32.02
CA PHE A 198 -0.41 7.91 33.02
C PHE A 198 -1.71 7.29 33.57
N HIS A 199 -1.94 6.00 33.30
CA HIS A 199 -3.05 5.20 33.83
C HIS A 199 -4.46 5.71 33.51
N TYR A 200 -4.68 6.34 32.35
CA TYR A 200 -5.98 6.94 32.01
C TYR A 200 -6.67 6.39 30.74
N ILE A 201 -6.26 5.21 30.23
CA ILE A 201 -6.86 4.56 29.05
C ILE A 201 -8.39 4.49 29.15
N LEU A 202 -8.92 3.95 30.25
CA LEU A 202 -10.36 3.79 30.45
C LEU A 202 -11.09 5.14 30.58
N THR A 203 -10.41 6.14 31.14
CA THR A 203 -10.95 7.50 31.20
C THR A 203 -11.13 8.04 29.79
N MET A 204 -10.11 7.97 28.94
CA MET A 204 -10.18 8.46 27.56
C MET A 204 -11.23 7.74 26.72
N ILE A 205 -11.34 6.41 26.82
CA ILE A 205 -12.38 5.65 26.11
C ILE A 205 -13.79 6.10 26.53
N LYS A 206 -13.99 6.52 27.78
CA LYS A 206 -15.30 6.93 28.31
C LYS A 206 -15.62 8.41 28.04
N THR A 207 -14.62 9.28 28.16
CA THR A 207 -14.83 10.73 28.21
C THR A 207 -14.39 11.45 26.94
N ASP A 208 -13.38 10.95 26.24
CA ASP A 208 -12.87 11.62 25.04
C ASP A 208 -13.67 11.21 23.79
N TYR A 209 -14.16 12.21 23.06
CA TYR A 209 -14.99 12.01 21.88
C TYR A 209 -14.24 11.22 20.80
N TYR A 210 -13.00 11.60 20.48
CA TYR A 210 -12.24 10.98 19.40
C TYR A 210 -11.81 9.56 19.74
N THR A 211 -11.29 9.34 20.95
CA THR A 211 -10.86 8.02 21.43
C THR A 211 -12.03 7.05 21.46
N LYS A 212 -13.21 7.47 21.95
CA LYS A 212 -14.40 6.63 21.98
C LYS A 212 -14.85 6.18 20.59
N HIS A 213 -14.97 7.11 19.64
CA HIS A 213 -15.44 6.80 18.28
C HIS A 213 -14.37 6.04 17.48
N GLY A 214 -13.09 6.39 17.64
CA GLY A 214 -11.99 5.68 17.00
C GLY A 214 -11.88 4.23 17.47
N PHE A 215 -12.01 3.99 18.79
CA PHE A 215 -12.02 2.64 19.34
C PHE A 215 -13.24 1.83 18.87
N ALA A 216 -14.43 2.44 18.86
CA ALA A 216 -15.64 1.78 18.34
C ALA A 216 -15.50 1.42 16.84
N ALA A 217 -14.94 2.32 16.04
CA ALA A 217 -14.69 2.09 14.62
C ALA A 217 -13.62 1.01 14.35
N TRP A 218 -12.67 0.79 15.27
CA TRP A 218 -11.66 -0.26 15.14
C TRP A 218 -12.21 -1.67 15.45
N ILE A 219 -13.24 -1.76 16.31
CA ILE A 219 -13.86 -3.04 16.69
C ILE A 219 -14.75 -3.62 15.57
N ILE A 220 -15.42 -2.76 14.82
CA ILE A 220 -16.41 -3.13 13.78
C ILE A 220 -15.69 -3.43 12.47
#